data_AF-A0A957KUG4-F1
#
_entry.id   AF-A0A957KUG4-F1
#
_cell.length_a   1.000
_cell.length_b   1.000
_cell.length_c   1.000
_cell.angle_alpha   90.00
_cell.angle_beta   90.00
_cell.angle_gamma   90.00
#
_symmetry.space_group_name_H-M   'P 1'
#
loop_
_entity.id
_entity.type
_entity.pdbx_description
1 polymer ?
#
loop_
_entity_poly.entity_id
_entity_poly.type
_entity_poly.pdbx_seq_one_letter_code
_entity_poly.pdbx_strand_id
1 'polypeptide(L)' 'MQQRTLLGVFAHPDDESFGPGGTLARYAREGVDVHVIIATDGIAG' A
#
# COMPACT_ATOMS: atom_id res chain seq x y z
N MET A 1 5.81 22.58 -5.67
CA MET A 1 6.53 21.29 -5.68
C MET A 1 5.53 20.23 -6.08
N GLN A 2 5.87 19.32 -6.99
CA GLN A 2 4.95 18.25 -7.38
C GLN A 2 4.78 17.26 -6.22
N GLN A 3 3.55 16.87 -5.94
CA GLN A 3 3.25 15.83 -4.94
C GLN A 3 3.87 14.51 -5.40
N ARG A 4 4.52 13.79 -4.49
CA ARG A 4 5.11 12.47 -4.78
C ARG A 4 4.01 11.42 -4.70
N THR A 5 4.13 10.37 -5.52
CA THR A 5 3.19 9.24 -5.52
C THR A 5 3.93 7.95 -5.14
N LEU A 6 3.29 7.12 -4.32
CA LEU A 6 3.76 5.80 -3.93
C LEU A 6 2.69 4.77 -4.29
N LEU A 7 3.05 3.74 -5.05
CA LEU A 7 2.18 2.63 -5.39
C LEU A 7 2.71 1.33 -4.79
N GLY A 8 1.94 0.74 -3.87
CA GLY A 8 2.19 -0.61 -3.36
C GLY A 8 1.40 -1.64 -4.14
N VAL A 9 2.06 -2.73 -4.56
CA VAL A 9 1.43 -3.85 -5.28
C VAL A 9 1.64 -5.11 -4.47
N PHE A 10 0.55 -5.75 -4.08
CA PHE A 10 0.55 -6.91 -3.19
C PHE A 10 -0.30 -8.05 -3.75
N ALA A 11 0.00 -9.28 -3.31
CA ALA A 11 -0.63 -10.45 -3.88
C ALA A 11 -2.03 -10.69 -3.30
N HIS A 12 -2.15 -10.66 -1.97
CA HIS A 12 -3.38 -10.99 -1.24
C HIS A 12 -3.80 -9.81 -0.36
N PRO A 13 -5.08 -9.76 0.06
CA PRO A 13 -5.48 -8.89 1.14
C PRO A 13 -4.57 -9.11 2.36
N ASP A 14 -4.27 -8.04 3.09
CA ASP A 14 -3.48 -8.01 4.32
C ASP A 14 -1.95 -7.98 4.12
N ASP A 15 -1.42 -8.36 2.95
CA ASP A 15 0.01 -8.27 2.62
C ASP A 15 0.54 -6.81 2.78
N GLU A 16 -0.29 -5.82 2.41
CA GLU A 16 0.05 -4.40 2.52
C GLU A 16 0.15 -3.93 3.98
N SER A 17 -0.65 -4.56 4.85
CA SER A 17 -0.76 -4.22 6.26
C SER A 17 0.31 -4.95 7.09
N PHE A 18 0.51 -6.24 6.85
CA PHE A 18 1.52 -7.06 7.55
C PHE A 18 2.95 -6.75 7.12
N GLY A 19 3.17 -6.45 5.84
CA GLY A 19 4.47 -6.10 5.33
C GLY A 19 4.79 -4.61 5.58
N PRO A 20 4.54 -3.72 4.60
CA PRO A 20 4.96 -2.33 4.68
C PRO A 20 3.92 -1.38 5.29
N GLY A 21 2.96 -1.85 6.09
CA GLY A 21 1.85 -1.03 6.58
C GLY A 21 2.31 0.25 7.30
N GLY A 22 3.35 0.15 8.12
CA GLY A 22 3.97 1.31 8.78
C GLY A 22 4.62 2.30 7.79
N THR A 23 5.24 1.80 6.72
CA THR A 23 5.85 2.62 5.66
C THR A 23 4.79 3.35 4.84
N LEU A 24 3.71 2.67 4.45
CA LEU A 24 2.59 3.26 3.73
C LEU A 24 1.93 4.38 4.57
N ALA A 25 1.63 4.09 5.85
CA ALA A 25 1.06 5.06 6.77
C ALA A 25 1.97 6.27 7.01
N ARG A 26 3.29 6.05 7.10
CA ARG A 26 4.27 7.13 7.23
C ARG A 26 4.21 8.08 6.04
N TYR A 27 4.29 7.54 4.81
CA TYR A 27 4.30 8.38 3.62
C TYR A 27 2.96 9.10 3.38
N ALA A 28 1.84 8.45 3.69
CA ALA A 28 0.53 9.10 3.67
C ALA A 28 0.49 10.31 4.63
N ARG A 29 1.05 10.17 5.85
CA ARG A 29 1.18 11.28 6.81
C ARG A 29 2.12 12.40 6.37
N GLU A 30 3.14 12.07 5.57
CA GLU A 30 4.06 13.04 4.97
C GLU A 30 3.47 13.73 3.72
N GLY A 31 2.22 13.42 3.35
CA GLY A 31 1.50 14.05 2.24
C GLY A 31 1.80 13.44 0.86
N VAL A 32 2.40 12.25 0.83
CA VAL A 32 2.55 11.46 -0.41
C VAL A 32 1.18 10.90 -0.81
N ASP A 33 0.90 10.89 -2.11
CA ASP A 33 -0.28 10.24 -2.67
C ASP A 33 -0.05 8.72 -2.72
N VAL A 34 -0.62 7.98 -1.76
CA VAL A 34 -0.36 6.54 -1.56
C VAL A 34 -1.52 5.72 -2.12
N HIS A 35 -1.20 4.80 -3.02
CA HIS A 35 -2.14 3.85 -3.64
C HIS A 35 -1.72 2.41 -3.33
N VAL A 36 -2.71 1.53 -3.22
CA VAL A 36 -2.51 0.09 -3.00
C VAL A 36 -3.29 -0.69 -4.06
N ILE A 37 -2.62 -1.68 -4.66
CA ILE A 37 -3.25 -2.68 -5.54
C ILE A 37 -3.09 -4.05 -4.88
N ILE A 38 -4.20 -4.76 -4.78
CA ILE A 38 -4.24 -6.17 -4.37
C ILE A 38 -4.57 -7.00 -5.60
N ALA A 39 -3.71 -7.96 -5.93
CA ALA A 39 -3.81 -8.73 -7.16
C ALA A 39 -4.89 -9.83 -7.13
N THR A 40 -5.26 -10.32 -5.94
CA THR A 40 -6.22 -11.42 -5.74
C THR A 40 -7.22 -11.09 -4.64
N ASP A 41 -8.35 -11.80 -4.61
CA ASP A 41 -9.36 -11.67 -3.56
C ASP A 41 -9.06 -12.51 -2.31
N GLY A 42 -7.99 -13.32 -2.32
CA GLY A 42 -7.59 -14.17 -1.21
C GLY A 42 -8.50 -15.39 -0.98
N ILE A 43 -9.34 -15.80 -1.94
CA ILE A 43 -10.35 -16.86 -1.75
C ILE A 43 -9.78 -18.24 -1.33
N ALA A 44 -8.49 -18.50 -1.56
CA ALA A 44 -7.82 -19.75 -1.26
C ALA A 44 -6.95 -19.72 0.02
N GLY A 45 -6.92 -18.58 0.71
CA GLY A 45 -6.20 -18.37 1.97
C GLY A 45 -6.90 -18.98 3.18
#